data_AF-A0AAW1Y658-F1
#
_entry.id   AF-A0AAW1Y658-F1
#
_cell.length_a   1.000
_cell.length_b   1.000
_cell.length_c   1.000
_cell.angle_alpha   90.00
_cell.angle_beta   90.00
_cell.angle_gamma   90.00
#
_symmetry.space_group_name_H-M   'P 1'
#
loop_
_entity.id
_entity.type
_entity.pdbx_description
1 polymer ?
#
loop_
_entity_poly.entity_id
_entity_poly.type
_entity_poly.pdbx_seq_one_letter_code
_entity_poly.pdbx_strand_id
1 'polypeptide(L)'
;MQDIIVAVAAPLAEWTVRPIWRQFSYVIHYKSNIEHLTAQVQELCDKRDGVNLEVKPATESLKTIDSGVKRWLNEANNIIDHKEACFKQETVASKATCCDGWFPNLKCRYSLGRKAKRMSLEVDNLVRQADNFTAVAYPAPPPEIGFPPA
;
A
#
# COMPACT_ATOMS: atom_id res chain seq x y z
N MET A 1 30.31 -4.53 -43.02
CA MET A 1 30.24 -5.59 -41.98
C MET A 1 29.92 -5.00 -40.60
N GLN A 2 30.56 -3.88 -40.20
CA GLN A 2 30.25 -3.18 -38.94
C GLN A 2 28.80 -2.67 -38.86
N ASP A 3 28.25 -2.12 -39.95
CA ASP A 3 26.86 -1.62 -39.97
C ASP A 3 25.82 -2.72 -39.73
N ILE A 4 26.11 -3.94 -40.18
CA ILE A 4 25.24 -5.11 -39.98
C ILE A 4 25.28 -5.54 -38.51
N ILE A 5 26.47 -5.51 -37.89
CA ILE A 5 26.63 -5.85 -36.47
C ILE A 5 25.88 -4.83 -35.59
N VAL A 6 26.00 -3.52 -35.88
CA VAL A 6 25.31 -2.47 -35.14
C VAL A 6 23.78 -2.53 -35.35
N ALA A 7 23.32 -2.76 -36.58
CA ALA A 7 21.90 -2.87 -36.91
C ALA A 7 21.20 -4.05 -36.21
N VAL A 8 21.93 -5.12 -35.92
CA VAL A 8 21.42 -6.29 -35.17
C VAL A 8 21.62 -6.13 -33.66
N ALA A 9 22.75 -5.57 -33.22
CA ALA A 9 23.06 -5.41 -31.81
C ALA A 9 22.20 -4.36 -31.11
N ALA A 10 21.83 -3.25 -31.77
CA ALA A 10 21.05 -2.18 -31.14
C ALA A 10 19.62 -2.61 -30.73
N PRO A 11 18.81 -3.27 -31.59
CA PRO A 11 17.50 -3.79 -31.20
C PRO A 11 17.57 -4.87 -30.12
N LEU A 12 18.59 -5.74 -30.18
CA LEU A 12 18.81 -6.78 -29.18
C LEU A 12 19.24 -6.17 -27.83
N ALA A 13 20.10 -5.15 -27.85
CA ALA A 13 20.47 -4.39 -26.66
C ALA A 13 19.24 -3.72 -26.05
N GLU A 14 18.38 -3.06 -26.85
CA GLU A 14 17.15 -2.47 -26.31
C GLU A 14 16.20 -3.51 -25.69
N TRP A 15 15.98 -4.64 -26.36
CA TRP A 15 15.07 -5.69 -25.88
C TRP A 15 15.60 -6.39 -24.62
N THR A 16 16.93 -6.54 -24.50
CA THR A 16 17.57 -7.18 -23.33
C THR A 16 17.80 -6.19 -22.17
N VAL A 17 18.17 -4.94 -22.45
CA VAL A 17 18.46 -3.93 -21.42
C VAL A 17 17.18 -3.45 -20.76
N ARG A 18 16.05 -3.32 -21.46
CA ARG A 18 14.76 -2.90 -20.86
C ARG A 18 14.32 -3.76 -19.67
N PRO A 19 14.24 -5.09 -19.75
CA PRO A 19 13.84 -5.92 -18.61
C PRO A 19 14.88 -5.88 -17.48
N ILE A 20 16.17 -5.79 -17.80
CA ILE A 20 17.25 -5.65 -16.81
C ILE A 20 17.12 -4.31 -16.06
N TRP A 21 16.95 -3.21 -16.79
CA TRP A 21 16.77 -1.87 -16.24
C TRP A 21 15.51 -1.78 -15.37
N ARG A 22 14.42 -2.46 -15.76
CA ARG A 22 13.19 -2.56 -14.96
C ARG A 22 13.41 -3.28 -13.63
N GLN A 23 14.36 -4.22 -13.54
CA GLN A 23 14.70 -4.87 -12.26
C GLN A 23 15.59 -3.98 -11.39
N PHE A 24 16.58 -3.30 -12.00
CA PHE A 24 17.45 -2.36 -11.29
C PHE A 24 16.77 -1.06 -10.89
N SER A 25 15.71 -0.63 -11.59
CA SER A 25 14.97 0.58 -11.26
C SER A 25 14.37 0.50 -9.86
N TYR A 26 13.98 -0.68 -9.39
CA TYR A 26 13.50 -0.88 -8.01
C TYR A 26 14.60 -0.69 -6.96
N VAL A 27 15.84 -1.01 -7.30
CA VAL A 27 17.00 -0.84 -6.41
C VAL A 27 17.45 0.61 -6.35
N ILE A 28 17.42 1.31 -7.49
CA ILE A 28 17.83 2.71 -7.61
C ILE A 28 16.76 3.63 -6.99
N HIS A 29 15.49 3.39 -7.31
CA HIS A 29 14.37 4.22 -6.87
C HIS A 29 13.69 3.70 -5.59
N TYR A 30 14.31 2.78 -4.85
CA TYR A 30 13.69 2.20 -3.64
C TYR A 30 13.31 3.28 -2.61
N LYS A 31 14.13 4.32 -2.45
CA LYS A 31 13.84 5.46 -1.57
C LYS A 31 12.60 6.21 -2.00
N SER A 32 12.54 6.61 -3.27
CA SER A 32 11.37 7.30 -3.84
C SER A 32 10.11 6.45 -3.74
N ASN A 33 10.19 5.13 -3.95
CA ASN A 33 9.04 4.23 -3.75
C ASN A 33 8.58 4.19 -2.28
N ILE A 34 9.50 4.21 -1.32
CA ILE A 34 9.18 4.23 0.12
C ILE A 34 8.60 5.59 0.54
N GLU A 35 9.13 6.69 0.02
CA GLU A 35 8.62 8.05 0.24
C GLU A 35 7.20 8.19 -0.31
N HIS A 36 6.97 7.72 -1.54
CA HIS A 36 5.64 7.68 -2.16
C HIS A 36 4.65 6.87 -1.33
N LEU A 37 5.03 5.63 -0.93
CA LEU A 37 4.19 4.82 -0.05
C LEU A 37 3.92 5.54 1.29
N THR A 38 4.91 6.23 1.84
CA THR A 38 4.75 6.95 3.12
C THR A 38 3.74 8.08 3.00
N ALA A 39 3.77 8.84 1.90
CA ALA A 39 2.78 9.89 1.64
C ALA A 39 1.37 9.29 1.48
N GLN A 40 1.22 8.20 0.72
CA GLN A 40 -0.06 7.54 0.54
C GLN A 40 -0.61 6.95 1.85
N VAL A 41 0.24 6.34 2.67
CA VAL A 41 -0.18 5.80 3.98
C VAL A 41 -0.60 6.93 4.91
N GLN A 42 0.04 8.10 4.84
CA GLN A 42 -0.39 9.27 5.61
C GLN A 42 -1.79 9.72 5.17
N GLU A 43 -2.04 9.82 3.86
CA GLU A 43 -3.38 10.13 3.35
C GLU A 43 -4.42 9.10 3.83
N LEU A 44 -4.08 7.81 3.82
CA LEU A 44 -4.94 6.75 4.33
C LEU A 44 -5.23 6.91 5.83
N CYS A 45 -4.23 7.30 6.64
CA CYS A 45 -4.43 7.64 8.06
C CYS A 45 -5.43 8.77 8.21
N ASP A 46 -5.27 9.86 7.45
CA ASP A 46 -6.13 11.03 7.53
C ASP A 46 -7.58 10.66 7.16
N LYS A 47 -7.78 9.87 6.10
CA LYS A 47 -9.11 9.36 5.72
C LYS A 47 -9.69 8.44 6.80
N ARG A 48 -8.89 7.53 7.35
CA ARG A 48 -9.33 6.62 8.42
C ARG A 48 -9.80 7.41 9.63
N ASP A 49 -9.07 8.46 10.01
CA ASP A 49 -9.42 9.32 11.13
C ASP A 49 -10.71 10.09 10.83
N GLY A 50 -10.89 10.57 9.60
CA GLY A 50 -12.15 11.14 9.12
C GLY A 50 -13.33 10.18 9.24
N VAL A 51 -13.22 8.96 8.73
CA VAL A 51 -14.28 7.93 8.85
C VAL A 51 -14.58 7.61 10.33
N ASN A 52 -13.56 7.53 11.17
CA ASN A 52 -13.75 7.30 12.61
C ASN A 52 -14.50 8.43 13.32
N LEU A 53 -14.40 9.68 12.86
CA LEU A 53 -15.19 10.79 13.38
C LEU A 53 -16.69 10.60 13.12
N GLU A 54 -17.09 9.88 12.08
CA GLU A 54 -18.48 9.54 11.80
C GLU A 54 -18.94 8.25 12.49
N VAL A 55 -18.04 7.25 12.57
CA VAL A 55 -18.33 5.96 13.20
C VAL A 55 -18.57 6.10 14.71
N LYS A 56 -17.80 6.94 15.41
CA LYS A 56 -17.96 7.16 16.86
C LYS A 56 -19.38 7.63 17.25
N PRO A 57 -19.90 8.76 16.73
CA PRO A 57 -21.23 9.23 17.08
C PRO A 57 -22.34 8.30 16.57
N ALA A 58 -22.13 7.62 15.44
CA ALA A 58 -23.08 6.62 14.96
C ALA A 58 -23.20 5.43 15.94
N THR A 59 -22.07 4.97 16.49
CA THR A 59 -22.05 3.91 17.51
C THR A 59 -22.74 4.36 18.79
N GLU A 60 -22.49 5.59 19.25
CA GLU A 60 -23.16 6.18 20.41
C GLU A 60 -24.67 6.33 20.20
N SER A 61 -25.09 6.61 18.97
CA SER A 61 -26.50 6.71 18.56
C SER A 61 -27.15 5.34 18.28
N LEU A 62 -26.49 4.23 18.64
CA LEU A 62 -26.90 2.85 18.34
C LEU A 62 -27.21 2.59 16.85
N LYS A 63 -26.62 3.36 15.94
CA LYS A 63 -26.74 3.13 14.50
C LYS A 63 -25.87 1.95 14.10
N THR A 64 -26.31 1.22 13.08
CA THR A 64 -25.53 0.12 12.51
C THR A 64 -24.52 0.68 11.53
N ILE A 65 -23.23 0.59 11.87
CA ILE A 65 -22.14 0.96 10.97
C ILE A 65 -22.14 0.02 9.76
N ASP A 66 -21.99 0.60 8.57
CA ASP A 66 -21.91 -0.14 7.32
C ASP A 66 -20.79 -1.20 7.36
N SER A 67 -21.09 -2.40 6.86
CA SER A 67 -20.15 -3.53 6.90
C SER A 67 -18.93 -3.31 5.99
N GLY A 68 -19.12 -2.60 4.87
CA GLY A 68 -18.05 -2.15 3.98
C GLY A 68 -17.12 -1.17 4.69
N VAL A 69 -17.67 -0.23 5.47
CA VAL A 69 -16.86 0.69 6.28
C VAL A 69 -16.06 -0.04 7.36
N LYS A 70 -16.66 -1.00 8.08
CA LYS A 70 -15.93 -1.83 9.06
C LYS A 70 -14.78 -2.60 8.43
N ARG A 71 -15.03 -3.25 7.29
CA ARG A 71 -14.01 -4.00 6.55
C ARG A 71 -12.87 -3.08 6.11
N TRP A 72 -13.22 -1.93 5.54
CA TRP A 72 -12.26 -0.94 5.10
C TRP A 72 -11.39 -0.40 6.25
N LEU A 73 -11.98 -0.08 7.41
CA LEU A 73 -11.21 0.36 8.59
C LEU A 73 -10.20 -0.70 9.05
N ASN A 74 -10.60 -1.98 9.02
CA ASN A 74 -9.72 -3.09 9.36
C ASN A 74 -8.56 -3.25 8.37
N GLU A 75 -8.84 -3.18 7.06
CA GLU A 75 -7.81 -3.23 6.01
C GLU A 75 -6.86 -2.03 6.10
N ALA A 76 -7.39 -0.82 6.34
CA ALA A 76 -6.59 0.39 6.52
C ALA A 76 -5.63 0.27 7.72
N ASN A 77 -6.13 -0.16 8.88
CA ASN A 77 -5.28 -0.38 10.06
C ASN A 77 -4.20 -1.44 9.81
N ASN A 78 -4.56 -2.55 9.15
CA ASN A 78 -3.58 -3.59 8.81
C ASN A 78 -2.43 -3.03 7.95
N ILE A 79 -2.73 -2.25 6.91
CA ILE A 79 -1.69 -1.67 6.05
C ILE A 79 -0.82 -0.67 6.82
N ILE A 80 -1.42 0.18 7.65
CA ILE A 80 -0.70 1.16 8.47
C ILE A 80 0.30 0.43 9.41
N ASP A 81 -0.18 -0.57 10.16
CA ASP A 81 0.63 -1.34 11.09
C ASP A 81 1.71 -2.14 10.35
N HIS A 82 1.36 -2.77 9.22
CA HIS A 82 2.30 -3.54 8.43
C HIS A 82 3.40 -2.66 7.85
N LYS A 83 3.08 -1.45 7.39
CA LYS A 83 4.08 -0.49 6.91
C LYS A 83 5.05 -0.11 8.02
N GLU A 84 4.55 0.17 9.22
CA GLU A 84 5.41 0.51 10.35
C GLU A 84 6.32 -0.67 10.74
N ALA A 85 5.76 -1.86 10.91
CA ALA A 85 6.50 -3.04 11.34
C ALA A 85 7.60 -3.45 10.33
N CYS A 86 7.26 -3.47 9.04
CA CYS A 86 8.17 -3.97 8.02
C CYS A 86 9.26 -2.94 7.65
N PHE A 87 8.89 -1.69 7.41
CA PHE A 87 9.82 -0.74 6.82
C PHE A 87 10.78 -0.13 7.85
N LYS A 88 10.46 -0.16 9.14
CA LYS A 88 11.33 0.37 10.20
C LYS A 88 12.66 -0.40 10.29
N GLN A 89 12.61 -1.72 10.34
CA GLN A 89 13.81 -2.57 10.44
C GLN A 89 14.49 -2.77 9.09
N GLU A 90 13.72 -3.01 8.02
CA GLU A 90 14.29 -3.27 6.69
C GLU A 90 14.99 -2.04 6.10
N THR A 91 14.50 -0.82 6.37
CA THR A 91 15.18 0.40 5.90
C THR A 91 16.56 0.55 6.54
N VAL A 92 16.74 0.18 7.81
CA VAL A 92 18.04 0.15 8.47
C VAL A 92 18.94 -0.91 7.85
N ALA A 93 18.43 -2.12 7.64
CA ALA A 93 19.16 -3.20 6.97
C ALA A 93 19.56 -2.86 5.52
N SER A 94 18.77 -2.05 4.81
CA SER A 94 19.08 -1.60 3.44
C SER A 94 20.24 -0.60 3.35
N LYS A 95 20.59 0.03 4.48
CA LYS A 95 21.74 0.93 4.62
C LYS A 95 23.01 0.17 5.02
N ALA A 96 22.90 -1.08 5.48
CA ALA A 96 24.04 -1.91 5.75
C ALA A 96 24.83 -2.19 4.46
N THR A 97 26.15 -2.12 4.57
CA THR A 97 27.08 -2.43 3.49
C THR A 97 27.44 -3.91 3.53
N CYS A 98 27.41 -4.58 2.39
CA CYS A 98 28.01 -5.89 2.16
C CYS A 98 29.40 -5.72 1.52
N CYS A 99 30.23 -6.77 1.53
CA CYS A 99 31.57 -6.77 0.93
C CYS A 99 32.48 -5.68 1.51
N ASP A 100 32.77 -5.76 2.82
CA ASP A 100 33.74 -4.89 3.50
C ASP A 100 33.50 -3.38 3.32
N GLY A 101 32.24 -2.95 3.17
CA GLY A 101 31.87 -1.55 3.01
C GLY A 101 31.66 -1.08 1.56
N TRP A 102 31.97 -1.90 0.56
CA TRP A 102 32.03 -1.45 -0.84
C TRP A 102 30.66 -1.42 -1.53
N PHE A 103 29.74 -2.30 -1.16
CA PHE A 103 28.43 -2.39 -1.82
C PHE A 103 27.29 -2.20 -0.83
N PRO A 104 26.31 -1.32 -1.10
CA PRO A 104 25.08 -1.31 -0.33
C PRO A 104 24.29 -2.61 -0.58
N ASN A 105 23.51 -3.08 0.40
CA ASN A 105 22.74 -4.31 0.28
C ASN A 105 21.64 -4.22 -0.81
N LEU A 106 21.99 -4.57 -2.05
CA LEU A 106 21.12 -4.46 -3.23
C LEU A 106 19.90 -5.39 -3.14
N LYS A 107 20.05 -6.58 -2.53
CA LYS A 107 18.94 -7.52 -2.33
C LYS A 107 17.88 -6.93 -1.40
N CYS A 108 18.30 -6.33 -0.28
CA CYS A 108 17.37 -5.65 0.63
C CYS A 108 16.69 -4.46 -0.06
N ARG A 109 17.44 -3.63 -0.80
CA ARG A 109 16.87 -2.49 -1.55
C ARG A 109 15.85 -2.93 -2.60
N TYR A 110 16.15 -3.98 -3.35
CA TYR A 110 15.23 -4.57 -4.32
C TYR A 110 13.94 -5.06 -3.64
N SER A 111 14.07 -5.84 -2.57
CA SER A 111 12.93 -6.37 -1.81
C SER A 111 12.03 -5.26 -1.30
N LEU A 112 12.63 -4.24 -0.66
CA LEU A 112 11.94 -3.06 -0.17
C LEU A 112 11.21 -2.29 -1.27
N GLY A 113 11.88 -1.99 -2.39
CA GLY A 113 11.26 -1.26 -3.49
C GLY A 113 10.07 -2.00 -4.09
N ARG A 114 10.14 -3.33 -4.21
CA ARG A 114 9.04 -4.19 -4.66
C ARG A 114 7.88 -4.22 -3.66
N LYS A 115 8.20 -4.36 -2.37
CA LYS A 115 7.19 -4.37 -1.30
C LYS A 115 6.46 -3.03 -1.21
N ALA A 116 7.22 -1.93 -1.29
CA ALA A 116 6.68 -0.57 -1.28
C ALA A 116 5.70 -0.35 -2.44
N LYS A 117 6.09 -0.74 -3.65
CA LYS A 117 5.22 -0.61 -4.83
C LYS A 117 3.94 -1.44 -4.75
N ARG A 118 3.98 -2.63 -4.17
CA ARG A 118 2.76 -3.45 -3.99
C ARG A 118 1.80 -2.81 -3.01
N MET A 119 2.28 -2.41 -1.84
CA MET A 119 1.45 -1.72 -0.85
C MET A 119 0.91 -0.40 -1.37
N SER A 120 1.69 0.33 -2.16
CA SER A 120 1.23 1.58 -2.79
C SER A 120 -0.05 1.38 -3.59
N LEU A 121 -0.16 0.27 -4.34
CA LEU A 121 -1.38 -0.07 -5.08
C LEU A 121 -2.55 -0.44 -4.17
N GLU A 122 -2.27 -1.14 -3.07
CA GLU A 122 -3.30 -1.50 -2.07
C GLU A 122 -3.83 -0.25 -1.35
N VAL A 123 -2.93 0.67 -0.98
CA VAL A 123 -3.28 1.95 -0.36
C VAL A 123 -4.11 2.80 -1.32
N ASP A 124 -3.72 2.93 -2.59
CA ASP A 124 -4.51 3.67 -3.60
C ASP A 124 -5.93 3.11 -3.72
N ASN A 125 -6.08 1.79 -3.68
CA ASN A 125 -7.40 1.17 -3.71
C ASN A 125 -8.24 1.53 -2.48
N LEU A 126 -7.66 1.50 -1.28
CA LEU A 126 -8.36 1.89 -0.05
C LEU A 126 -8.69 3.38 -0.03
N VAL A 127 -7.77 4.25 -0.45
CA VAL A 127 -7.98 5.69 -0.57
C VAL A 127 -9.17 5.99 -1.49
N ARG A 128 -9.27 5.29 -2.63
CA ARG A 128 -10.40 5.41 -3.55
C ARG A 128 -11.69 4.85 -2.97
N GLN A 129 -11.65 3.75 -2.24
CA GLN A 129 -12.86 3.21 -1.59
C GLN A 129 -13.44 4.21 -0.58
N ALA A 130 -12.58 4.87 0.20
CA ALA A 130 -12.99 5.88 1.16
C ALA A 130 -13.71 7.06 0.51
N ASP A 131 -13.25 7.52 -0.65
CA ASP A 131 -13.90 8.60 -1.41
C ASP A 131 -15.30 8.24 -1.93
N ASN A 132 -15.62 6.94 -1.98
CA ASN A 132 -16.89 6.45 -2.51
C ASN A 132 -17.90 6.10 -1.41
N PHE A 133 -17.61 6.37 -0.13
CA PHE A 133 -18.59 6.16 0.92
C PHE A 133 -19.72 7.18 0.83
N THR A 134 -20.93 6.72 0.48
CA THR A 134 -22.14 7.54 0.47
C THR A 134 -22.80 7.63 1.85
N ALA A 135 -22.62 6.62 2.70
CA ALA A 135 -23.12 6.59 4.07
C ALA A 135 -22.23 5.68 4.94
N VAL A 136 -21.88 6.17 6.13
CA VAL A 136 -21.05 5.42 7.10
C VAL A 136 -21.88 4.54 8.04
N ALA A 137 -23.13 4.91 8.31
CA ALA A 137 -24.00 4.19 9.22
C ALA A 137 -25.48 4.36 8.87
N TYR A 138 -26.28 3.36 9.21
CA TYR A 138 -27.73 3.32 9.00
C TYR A 138 -28.48 3.22 10.33
N PRO A 139 -29.77 3.63 10.39
CA PRO A 139 -30.61 3.37 11.56
C PRO A 139 -30.59 1.90 11.96
N ALA A 140 -30.66 1.61 13.26
CA ALA A 140 -30.75 0.23 13.74
C ALA A 140 -32.02 -0.44 13.21
N PRO A 141 -31.97 -1.76 12.94
CA PRO A 141 -33.17 -2.54 12.68
C PRO A 141 -34.17 -2.39 13.84
N PRO A 142 -35.49 -2.33 13.57
CA PRO A 142 -36.50 -2.37 14.62
C PRO A 142 -36.33 -3.64 15.47
N PRO A 143 -36.57 -3.58 16.79
CA PRO A 143 -36.54 -4.78 17.63
C PRO A 143 -37.55 -5.81 17.10
N GLU A 144 -37.12 -7.07 16.96
CA GLU A 144 -38.02 -8.17 16.64
C GLU A 144 -38.96 -8.37 17.83
N ILE A 145 -40.19 -7.87 17.71
CA ILE A 145 -41.24 -8.12 18.68
C ILE A 145 -41.72 -9.56 18.44
N GLY A 146 -41.14 -10.51 19.17
CA GLY A 146 -41.61 -11.89 19.21
C GLY A 146 -43.00 -11.92 19.84
N PHE A 147 -44.03 -12.13 19.02
CA PHE A 147 -45.35 -12.49 19.55
C PHE A 147 -45.28 -13.93 20.08
N PRO A 148 -45.68 -14.20 21.34
CA PRO A 148 -45.78 -15.56 21.83
C PRO A 148 -46.84 -16.32 21.03
N PRO A 149 -46.63 -17.63 20.77
CA PRO A 149 -47.63 -18.45 20.07
C PRO A 149 -48.94 -18.52 20.87
N ALA A 150 -50.05 -18.47 20.13
CA ALA A 150 -51.43 -18.48 20.63
C ALA A 150 -51.84 -19.82 21.28
#